data_AF-A0A2N1HW28-F1
#
_entry.id   AF-A0A2N1HW28-F1
#
_cell.length_a   1.000
_cell.length_b   1.000
_cell.length_c   1.000
_cell.angle_alpha   90.00
_cell.angle_beta   90.00
_cell.angle_gamma   90.00
#
_symmetry.space_group_name_H-M   'P 1'
#
loop_
_entity.id
_entity.type
_entity.pdbx_description
1 polymer ?
#
loop_
_entity_poly.entity_id
_entity_poly.type
_entity_poly.pdbx_seq_one_letter_code
_entity_poly.pdbx_strand_id
1 'polypeptide(L)'
;MIAIGRMEIVKDGASFVTVRASGNQDLVPEESTAFNLGFLLEPIDDLSIELDYWSFDFTDLIQQHWCVESRAASQLWSKLEN
;
A
#
# COMPACT_ATOMS: atom_id res chain seq x y z
N MET A 1 1.92 14.40 14.82
CA MET A 1 1.75 14.75 13.40
C MET A 1 0.39 15.44 13.27
N ILE A 2 0.30 16.65 12.70
CA ILE A 2 -0.97 17.38 12.52
C ILE A 2 -1.36 17.25 11.04
N ALA A 3 -2.59 16.82 10.75
CA ALA A 3 -3.10 16.67 9.39
C ALA A 3 -3.94 17.90 8.97
N ILE A 4 -3.68 18.43 7.78
CA ILE A 4 -4.50 19.45 7.11
C ILE A 4 -5.02 18.83 5.81
N GLY A 5 -6.35 18.85 5.62
CA GLY A 5 -7.02 18.24 4.47
C GLY A 5 -6.70 18.93 3.15
N ARG A 6 -6.42 18.13 2.11
CA ARG A 6 -6.22 18.59 0.73
C ARG A 6 -7.57 18.72 0.02
N MET A 7 -7.80 19.85 -0.65
CA MET A 7 -8.91 20.03 -1.59
C MET A 7 -8.48 19.58 -2.99
N GLU A 8 -9.20 18.65 -3.62
CA GLU A 8 -8.97 18.21 -4.99
C GLU A 8 -10.18 18.51 -5.87
N ILE A 9 -9.92 18.96 -7.11
CA ILE A 9 -10.96 19.20 -8.13
C ILE A 9 -11.35 17.85 -8.73
N VAL A 10 -12.62 17.48 -8.56
CA VAL A 10 -13.19 16.24 -9.11
C VAL A 10 -13.44 16.41 -10.61
N LYS A 11 -12.73 15.63 -11.43
CA LYS A 11 -13.03 15.48 -12.85
C LYS A 11 -13.82 14.18 -13.02
N ASP A 12 -15.14 14.30 -13.16
CA ASP A 12 -16.01 13.16 -13.42
C ASP A 12 -15.85 12.70 -14.89
N GLY A 13 -15.35 11.49 -15.05
CA GLY A 13 -14.96 10.91 -16.33
C GLY A 13 -14.59 9.45 -16.12
N ALA A 14 -15.59 8.61 -15.88
CA ALA A 14 -15.40 7.18 -15.65
C ALA A 14 -14.94 6.48 -16.94
N SER A 15 -13.62 6.34 -17.11
CA SER A 15 -13.02 5.38 -18.04
C SER A 15 -12.83 4.05 -17.31
N PHE A 16 -13.72 3.10 -17.55
CA PHE A 16 -13.58 1.74 -17.03
C PHE A 16 -12.51 1.00 -17.86
N VAL A 17 -11.37 0.71 -17.25
CA VAL A 17 -10.37 -0.19 -17.82
C VAL A 17 -10.58 -1.56 -17.19
N THR A 18 -10.85 -2.58 -18.01
CA THR A 18 -10.89 -3.96 -17.54
C THR A 18 -9.49 -4.40 -17.17
N VAL A 19 -9.21 -4.46 -15.86
CA VAL A 19 -7.98 -5.03 -15.33
C VAL A 19 -8.16 -6.54 -15.23
N ARG A 20 -7.43 -7.30 -16.07
CA ARG A 20 -7.31 -8.75 -15.91
C ARG A 20 -6.05 -9.06 -15.13
N ALA A 21 -6.22 -9.53 -13.89
CA ALA A 21 -5.12 -10.08 -13.11
C ALA A 21 -4.91 -11.56 -13.49
N SER A 22 -3.65 -11.98 -13.64
CA SER A 22 -3.27 -13.38 -13.72
C SER A 22 -2.83 -13.86 -12.35
N GLY A 23 -3.22 -15.07 -11.95
CA GLY A 23 -2.75 -15.69 -10.72
C GLY A 23 -1.28 -16.11 -10.83
N ASN A 24 -0.58 -16.13 -9.70
CA ASN A 24 0.75 -16.71 -9.55
C ASN A 24 0.62 -18.01 -8.75
N GLN A 25 1.13 -19.12 -9.29
CA GLN A 25 1.07 -20.44 -8.63
C GLN A 25 2.13 -20.61 -7.53
N ASP A 26 3.16 -19.76 -7.53
CA ASP A 26 4.26 -19.79 -6.55
C ASP A 26 3.99 -18.84 -5.36
N LEU A 27 2.73 -18.42 -5.17
CA LEU A 27 2.36 -17.60 -4.01
C LEU A 27 2.52 -18.41 -2.73
N VAL A 28 3.34 -17.87 -1.84
CA VAL A 28 3.44 -18.30 -0.46
C VAL A 28 2.60 -17.38 0.43
N PRO A 29 2.15 -17.84 1.61
CA PRO A 29 1.51 -16.98 2.59
C PRO A 29 2.41 -15.79 2.96
N GLU A 30 1.80 -14.62 3.15
CA GLU A 30 2.47 -13.47 3.75
C GLU A 30 2.68 -13.72 5.25
N GLU A 31 3.85 -13.36 5.76
CA GLU A 31 4.23 -13.56 7.16
C GLU A 31 4.54 -12.22 7.82
N SER A 32 4.10 -12.05 9.07
CA SER A 32 4.31 -10.82 9.84
C SER A 32 4.82 -11.13 11.24
N THR A 33 5.97 -10.56 11.59
CA THR A 33 6.54 -10.63 12.94
C THR A 33 6.39 -9.28 13.62
N ALA A 34 5.75 -9.27 14.78
CA ALA A 34 5.50 -8.06 15.58
C ALA A 34 6.13 -8.21 16.96
N PHE A 35 6.94 -7.23 17.35
CA PHE A 35 7.48 -7.09 18.70
C PHE A 35 7.00 -5.79 19.31
N ASN A 36 6.48 -5.86 20.54
CA ASN A 36 6.01 -4.69 21.28
C ASN A 36 6.57 -4.78 22.71
N LEU A 37 7.12 -3.67 23.19
CA LEU A 37 7.65 -3.51 24.53
C LEU A 37 7.15 -2.18 25.09
N GLY A 38 6.36 -2.24 26.15
CA GLY A 38 5.79 -1.07 26.80
C GLY A 38 6.24 -0.93 28.25
N PHE A 39 6.37 0.30 28.71
CA PHE A 39 6.56 0.66 30.11
C PHE A 39 5.46 1.63 30.54
N LEU A 40 4.87 1.36 31.71
CA LEU A 40 3.90 2.22 32.36
C LEU A 40 4.42 2.56 33.76
N LEU A 41 4.43 3.85 34.08
CA LEU A 41 4.82 4.38 35.38
C LEU A 41 3.74 5.36 35.87
N GLU A 42 3.23 5.08 37.07
CA GLU A 42 2.23 5.93 37.74
C GLU A 42 2.81 6.41 39.08
N PRO A 43 3.69 7.43 39.07
CA PRO A 43 4.37 7.89 40.28
C PRO A 43 3.46 8.57 41.31
N ILE A 44 2.32 9.14 40.87
CA ILE A 44 1.26 9.73 41.71
C ILE A 44 -0.10 9.53 41.02
N ASP A 45 -1.20 9.60 41.79
CA ASP A 45 -2.56 9.25 41.33
C ASP A 45 -3.03 9.99 40.05
N ASP A 46 -2.51 11.19 39.78
CA ASP A 46 -2.91 12.03 38.64
C ASP A 46 -1.83 12.13 37.53
N LEU A 47 -0.74 11.36 37.62
CA LEU A 47 0.32 11.35 36.60
C LEU A 47 0.62 9.93 36.14
N SER A 48 0.43 9.69 34.85
CA SER A 48 0.84 8.47 34.16
C SER A 48 1.84 8.79 33.06
N ILE A 49 2.89 7.97 32.98
CA ILE A 49 3.95 8.03 31.96
C ILE A 49 3.98 6.69 31.26
N GLU A 50 3.78 6.71 29.95
CA GLU A 50 3.79 5.53 29.08
C GLU A 50 4.92 5.66 28.04
N LEU A 51 5.59 4.55 27.79
CA LEU A 51 6.73 4.47 26.89
C LEU A 51 6.67 3.15 26.12
N ASP A 52 6.25 3.23 24.87
CA ASP A 52 6.09 2.07 23.99
C ASP A 52 7.15 2.05 22.89
N TYR A 53 7.72 0.88 22.70
CA TYR A 53 8.61 0.53 21.61
C TYR A 53 8.01 -0.62 20.82
N TRP A 54 7.83 -0.43 19.51
CA TRP A 54 7.30 -1.46 18.62
C TRP A 54 8.22 -1.65 17.41
N SER A 55 8.27 -2.88 16.90
CA SER A 55 8.96 -3.26 15.67
C SER A 55 8.09 -4.25 14.88
N PHE A 56 7.97 -4.02 13.58
CA PHE A 56 7.21 -4.87 12.67
C PHE A 56 8.07 -5.23 11.47
N ASP A 57 8.17 -6.54 11.21
CA ASP A 57 8.87 -7.09 10.06
C ASP A 57 7.89 -7.92 9.24
N PHE A 58 7.77 -7.60 7.96
CA PHE A 58 6.87 -8.27 7.02
C PHE A 58 7.70 -8.99 5.97
N THR A 59 7.42 -10.26 5.74
CA THR A 59 8.01 -11.07 4.68
C THR A 59 6.93 -11.60 3.74
N ASP A 60 7.31 -11.85 2.50
CA ASP A 60 6.40 -12.40 1.47
C ASP A 60 5.17 -11.53 1.17
N LEU A 61 5.36 -10.20 1.25
CA LEU A 61 4.35 -9.19 0.94
C LEU A 61 3.71 -9.45 -0.42
N ILE A 62 2.42 -9.77 -0.44
CA ILE A 62 1.69 -10.05 -1.68
C ILE A 62 1.30 -8.72 -2.33
N GLN A 63 2.09 -8.26 -3.29
CA GLN A 63 1.84 -7.03 -4.02
C GLN A 63 1.41 -7.30 -5.45
N GLN A 64 0.35 -6.63 -5.91
CA GLN A 64 -0.04 -6.65 -7.32
C GLN A 64 1.01 -5.90 -8.14
N HIS A 65 1.85 -6.65 -8.85
CA HIS A 65 2.72 -6.06 -9.87
C HIS A 65 1.88 -5.69 -11.09
N TRP A 66 1.80 -4.40 -11.39
CA TRP A 66 1.17 -3.91 -12.61
C TRP A 66 2.09 -4.18 -13.80
N CYS A 67 1.89 -5.32 -14.47
CA CYS A 67 2.37 -5.45 -15.85
C CYS A 67 1.43 -4.63 -16.75
N VAL A 68 1.72 -3.34 -16.92
CA VAL A 68 1.11 -2.52 -17.97
C VAL A 68 1.75 -2.95 -19.29
N GLU A 69 1.30 -4.08 -19.85
CA GLU A 69 1.74 -4.45 -21.19
C GLU A 69 1.12 -3.46 -22.20
N SER A 70 2.01 -2.72 -22.84
CA SER A 70 1.79 -1.58 -23.73
C SER A 70 1.14 -1.95 -25.08
N ARG A 71 0.20 -2.91 -25.10
CA ARG A 71 -0.50 -3.33 -26.31
C ARG A 71 -1.24 -2.17 -26.98
N ALA A 72 -1.75 -1.22 -26.20
CA ALA A 72 -2.34 0.01 -26.73
C ALA A 72 -1.30 0.92 -27.41
N ALA A 73 -0.09 1.04 -26.85
CA ALA A 73 0.98 1.83 -27.47
C ALA A 73 1.57 1.14 -28.70
N SER A 74 1.80 -0.17 -28.66
CA SER A 74 2.31 -0.95 -29.81
C SER A 74 1.38 -0.90 -31.02
N GLN A 75 0.05 -0.97 -30.81
CA GLN A 75 -0.91 -0.82 -31.91
C GLN A 75 -1.02 0.62 -32.43
N LEU A 76 -0.77 1.63 -31.58
CA LEU A 76 -0.68 3.02 -32.01
C LEU A 76 0.57 3.28 -32.85
N TRP A 77 1.73 2.79 -32.41
CA TRP A 77 3.00 2.95 -33.13
C TRP A 77 2.97 2.30 -34.52
N SER A 78 2.42 1.09 -34.64
CA SER A 78 2.22 0.43 -35.94
C SER A 78 1.26 1.17 -36.89
N LYS A 79 0.36 2.03 -36.36
CA LYS A 79 -0.55 2.87 -37.16
C LYS A 79 0.04 4.23 -37.53
N LEU A 80 1.09 4.67 -36.84
CA LEU A 80 1.80 5.92 -37.10
C LEU A 80 2.99 5.74 -38.06
N GLU A 81 3.44 4.50 -38.26
CA GLU A 81 4.52 4.13 -39.19
C GLU A 81 4.03 3.80 -40.62
N ASN A 82 2.74 4.03 -40.94
CA ASN A 82 2.17 3.93 -42.29
C ASN A 82 1.48 5.24 -42.70
#